data_AF-A0A0Q9TDN4-F1
#
_entry.id   AF-A0A0Q9TDN4-F1
#
_cell.length_a   1.000
_cell.length_b   1.000
_cell.length_c   1.000
_cell.angle_alpha   90.00
_cell.angle_beta   90.00
_cell.angle_gamma   90.00
#
_symmetry.space_group_name_H-M   'P 1'
#
loop_
_entity.id
_entity.type
_entity.pdbx_description
1 polymer ?
#
loop_
_entity_poly.entity_id
_entity_poly.type
_entity_poly.pdbx_seq_one_letter_code
_entity_poly.pdbx_strand_id
1 'polypeptide(L)'
;MLLPKAIEGLLVAGKAISATHDALPAIRMQSDLENLGGVAALAAALAVRSGVTPRDIEIEELQDRLIHEGILPASVRTRCLAPVHYSEEALRDLVDQIESEQPLYEYANMRMNEIYKGPIPFVEICSLGQKIVPFLVAALEKATGTRQIRLAQALAMLGSQAAVPILIERIMEQLQGAELPRRTADMMYVQLPPDHGAMPDVVYLLYSLAQTRDSRSIAVWQRVVDLMQPSEEDFIDTWLGLYYYVDAISQGAERLGDRGAIPVLEQLHRIPYLNSQMSTSTPQSDYFLERRAMLELVIARALARCGSRLGYEVLIQYVSDGRSLLAKQALQQLRIYSGQLLDKDAERLRIWLETERPYRQTHPLRLELDIEMNSESILRTCEEKKI
;
A
#
# COMPACT_ATOMS: atom_id res chain seq x y z
N MET A 1 17.08 -5.60 -12.79
CA MET A 1 17.23 -5.03 -11.44
C MET A 1 18.58 -4.30 -11.27
N LEU A 2 19.73 -4.98 -11.40
CA LEU A 2 21.06 -4.39 -11.17
C LEU A 2 21.64 -3.62 -12.36
N LEU A 3 21.34 -4.04 -13.59
CA LEU A 3 21.91 -3.46 -14.81
C LEU A 3 21.06 -2.28 -15.29
N PRO A 4 21.61 -1.07 -15.42
CA PRO A 4 20.94 0.04 -16.09
C PRO A 4 20.63 -0.29 -17.56
N LYS A 5 19.53 0.25 -18.09
CA LYS A 5 19.13 0.01 -19.50
C LYS A 5 20.04 0.69 -20.52
N ALA A 6 20.60 1.85 -20.19
CA ALA A 6 21.29 2.72 -21.14
C ALA A 6 22.79 2.94 -20.81
N ILE A 7 23.31 2.28 -19.78
CA ILE A 7 24.70 2.45 -19.34
C ILE A 7 25.33 1.07 -19.22
N GLU A 8 26.39 0.84 -19.99
CA GLU A 8 27.21 -0.38 -19.92
C GLU A 8 28.29 -0.27 -18.84
N GLY A 9 28.76 -1.42 -18.34
CA GLY A 9 29.84 -1.46 -17.35
C GLY A 9 29.46 -1.03 -15.93
N LEU A 10 28.19 -0.70 -15.67
CA LEU A 10 27.69 -0.25 -14.37
C LEU A 10 26.73 -1.27 -13.75
N LEU A 11 26.92 -1.55 -12.46
CA LEU A 11 25.96 -2.27 -11.61
C LEU A 11 25.43 -1.31 -10.54
N VAL A 12 24.11 -1.26 -10.39
CA VAL A 12 23.44 -0.48 -9.34
C VAL A 12 22.88 -1.44 -8.30
N ALA A 13 23.43 -1.41 -7.09
CA ALA A 13 23.06 -2.28 -5.97
C ALA A 13 22.51 -1.47 -4.77
N GLY A 14 22.17 -2.15 -3.69
CA GLY A 14 21.64 -1.53 -2.47
C GLY A 14 20.19 -1.07 -2.64
N LYS A 15 19.79 0.00 -1.94
CA LYS A 15 18.42 0.55 -2.03
C LYS A 15 18.09 1.23 -3.36
N ALA A 16 19.10 1.46 -4.21
CA ALA A 16 18.94 2.10 -5.51
C ALA A 16 18.59 1.13 -6.65
N ILE A 17 18.41 -0.16 -6.35
CA ILE A 17 18.01 -1.16 -7.33
C ILE A 17 16.70 -0.82 -8.02
N SER A 18 16.60 -1.21 -9.29
CA SER A 18 15.37 -1.05 -10.05
C SER A 18 14.33 -2.07 -9.61
N ALA A 19 13.28 -1.60 -8.94
CA ALA A 19 12.08 -2.36 -8.58
C ALA A 19 10.84 -1.49 -8.74
N THR A 20 9.66 -2.10 -8.84
CA THR A 20 8.40 -1.37 -8.72
C THR A 20 8.21 -0.90 -7.28
N HIS A 21 7.30 0.07 -7.08
CA HIS A 21 7.04 0.63 -5.76
C HIS A 21 6.64 -0.45 -4.74
N ASP A 22 5.80 -1.39 -5.15
CA ASP A 22 5.25 -2.42 -4.25
C ASP A 22 6.20 -3.62 -4.06
N ALA A 23 7.13 -3.86 -5.00
CA ALA A 23 8.15 -4.90 -4.86
C ALA A 23 9.33 -4.47 -3.98
N LEU A 24 9.69 -3.18 -3.99
CA LEU A 24 10.86 -2.67 -3.26
C LEU A 24 10.85 -2.98 -1.76
N PRO A 25 9.73 -2.87 -1.01
CA PRO A 25 9.65 -3.23 0.40
C PRO A 25 10.13 -4.65 0.73
N ALA A 26 9.94 -5.60 -0.19
CA ALA A 26 10.27 -7.01 0.03
C ALA A 26 11.74 -7.37 -0.24
N ILE A 27 12.52 -6.48 -0.86
CA ILE A 27 13.91 -6.76 -1.30
C ILE A 27 14.92 -5.72 -0.79
N ARG A 28 14.55 -4.95 0.23
CA ARG A 28 15.34 -3.82 0.76
C ARG A 28 15.77 -4.00 2.22
N MET A 29 15.50 -5.14 2.83
CA MET A 29 15.92 -5.40 4.21
C MET A 29 17.42 -5.61 4.25
N GLN A 30 18.03 -5.39 5.42
CA GLN A 30 19.50 -5.41 5.57
C GLN A 30 20.12 -6.68 4.99
N SER A 31 19.58 -7.85 5.35
CA SER A 31 20.03 -9.15 4.83
C SER A 31 19.90 -9.26 3.30
N ASP A 32 18.84 -8.71 2.71
CA ASP A 32 18.66 -8.71 1.25
C ASP A 32 19.75 -7.88 0.58
N LEU A 33 20.03 -6.69 1.12
CA LEU A 33 21.01 -5.76 0.57
C LEU A 33 22.45 -6.26 0.72
N GLU A 34 22.77 -6.93 1.83
CA GLU A 34 24.07 -7.56 2.05
C GLU A 34 24.31 -8.71 1.06
N ASN A 35 23.31 -9.60 0.91
CA ASN A 35 23.37 -10.67 -0.09
C ASN A 35 23.49 -10.11 -1.50
N LEU A 36 22.69 -9.10 -1.84
CA LEU A 36 22.73 -8.43 -3.13
C LEU A 36 24.10 -7.80 -3.41
N GLY A 37 24.71 -7.16 -2.42
CA GLY A 37 26.05 -6.59 -2.52
C GLY A 37 27.11 -7.65 -2.81
N GLY A 38 27.05 -8.79 -2.11
CA GLY A 38 27.92 -9.93 -2.36
C GLY A 38 27.76 -10.51 -3.77
N VAL A 39 26.52 -10.73 -4.22
CA VAL A 39 26.22 -11.21 -5.58
C VAL A 39 26.71 -10.23 -6.65
N ALA A 40 26.49 -8.92 -6.45
CA ALA A 40 26.95 -7.90 -7.38
C ALA A 40 28.48 -7.85 -7.47
N ALA A 41 29.19 -8.03 -6.35
CA ALA A 41 30.65 -8.10 -6.33
C ALA A 41 31.17 -9.34 -7.07
N LEU A 42 30.54 -10.51 -6.88
CA LEU A 42 30.90 -11.74 -7.61
C LEU A 42 30.68 -11.58 -9.12
N ALA A 43 29.56 -10.99 -9.54
CA ALA A 43 29.25 -10.69 -10.93
C ALA A 43 30.27 -9.71 -11.54
N ALA A 44 30.62 -8.64 -10.83
CA ALA A 44 31.63 -7.69 -11.28
C ALA A 44 33.02 -8.34 -11.42
N ALA A 45 33.41 -9.16 -10.44
CA ALA A 45 34.69 -9.87 -10.48
C ALA A 45 34.75 -10.88 -11.64
N LEU A 46 33.64 -11.56 -11.94
CA LEU A 46 33.52 -12.44 -13.10
C LEU A 46 33.66 -11.65 -14.41
N ALA A 47 32.96 -10.52 -14.56
CA ALA A 47 33.07 -9.65 -15.72
C ALA A 47 34.52 -9.23 -15.99
N VAL A 48 35.22 -8.76 -14.96
CA VAL A 48 36.63 -8.34 -15.05
C VAL A 48 37.55 -9.50 -15.44
N ARG A 49 37.40 -10.69 -14.83
CA ARG A 49 38.23 -11.86 -15.16
C ARG A 49 38.03 -12.36 -16.59
N SER A 50 36.80 -12.32 -17.06
CA SER A 50 36.45 -12.77 -18.42
C SER A 50 36.65 -11.68 -19.49
N GLY A 51 37.03 -10.47 -19.10
CA GLY A 51 37.26 -9.35 -20.03
C GLY A 51 35.97 -8.87 -20.72
N VAL A 52 34.82 -9.04 -20.08
CA VAL A 52 33.50 -8.69 -20.60
C VAL A 52 32.79 -7.66 -19.73
N THR A 53 31.68 -7.10 -20.20
CA THR A 53 30.85 -6.22 -19.36
C THR A 53 29.98 -7.05 -18.40
N PRO A 54 29.45 -6.46 -17.30
CA PRO A 54 28.52 -7.17 -16.42
C PRO A 54 27.28 -7.75 -17.10
N ARG A 55 26.89 -7.23 -18.28
CA ARG A 55 25.76 -7.73 -19.06
C ARG A 55 26.06 -9.04 -19.80
N ASP A 56 27.34 -9.24 -20.11
CA ASP A 56 27.83 -10.33 -20.95
C ASP A 56 28.48 -11.45 -20.13
N ILE A 57 28.36 -11.43 -18.81
CA ILE A 57 28.86 -12.51 -17.96
C ILE A 57 28.11 -13.81 -18.27
N GLU A 58 28.84 -14.92 -18.17
CA GLU A 58 28.26 -16.25 -18.26
C GLU A 58 27.46 -16.51 -16.96
N ILE A 59 26.14 -16.48 -17.08
CA ILE A 59 25.24 -16.52 -15.92
C ILE A 59 25.31 -17.88 -15.21
N GLU A 60 25.58 -18.96 -15.93
CA GLU A 60 25.69 -20.29 -15.34
C GLU A 60 26.89 -20.40 -14.39
N GLU A 61 28.03 -19.79 -14.71
CA GLU A 61 29.23 -19.72 -13.87
C GLU A 61 28.97 -18.90 -12.60
N LEU A 62 28.23 -17.79 -12.72
CA LEU A 62 27.79 -17.04 -11.54
C LEU A 62 26.85 -17.88 -10.67
N GLN A 63 25.90 -18.60 -11.26
CA GLN A 63 24.99 -19.48 -10.53
C GLN A 63 25.75 -20.61 -9.82
N ASP A 64 26.69 -21.27 -10.50
CA ASP A 64 27.54 -22.31 -9.90
C ASP A 64 28.34 -21.78 -8.73
N ARG A 65 28.90 -20.57 -8.88
CA ARG A 65 29.61 -19.93 -7.78
C ARG A 65 28.67 -19.68 -6.59
N LEU A 66 27.47 -19.16 -6.81
CA LEU A 66 26.51 -18.90 -5.75
C LEU A 66 25.98 -20.19 -5.09
N ILE A 67 25.89 -21.29 -5.84
CA ILE A 67 25.57 -22.62 -5.31
C ILE A 67 26.71 -23.13 -4.43
N HIS A 68 27.96 -22.97 -4.87
CA HIS A 68 29.14 -23.35 -4.10
C HIS A 68 29.24 -22.60 -2.76
N GLU A 69 28.90 -21.31 -2.75
CA GLU A 69 28.84 -20.48 -1.53
C GLU A 69 27.59 -20.77 -0.65
N GLY A 70 26.70 -21.67 -1.08
CA GLY A 70 25.47 -22.01 -0.36
C GLY A 70 24.38 -20.93 -0.38
N ILE A 71 24.50 -19.92 -1.26
CA ILE A 71 23.54 -18.82 -1.39
C ILE A 71 22.33 -19.25 -2.24
N LEU A 72 22.56 -20.04 -3.28
CA LEU A 72 21.50 -20.60 -4.13
C LEU A 72 21.43 -22.13 -4.01
N PRO A 73 20.23 -22.73 -4.11
CA PRO A 73 20.11 -24.18 -4.19
C PRO A 73 20.53 -24.69 -5.57
N ALA A 74 21.10 -25.91 -5.63
CA ALA A 74 21.52 -26.54 -6.87
C ALA A 74 20.38 -26.69 -7.91
N SER A 75 19.13 -26.75 -7.46
CA SER A 75 17.95 -26.81 -8.33
C SER A 75 17.80 -25.60 -9.25
N VAL A 76 18.47 -24.47 -8.98
CA VAL A 76 18.45 -23.31 -9.90
C VAL A 76 18.99 -23.67 -11.29
N ARG A 77 19.93 -24.62 -11.39
CA ARG A 77 20.51 -25.07 -12.66
C ARG A 77 19.53 -25.81 -13.56
N THR A 78 18.56 -26.49 -12.96
CA THR A 78 17.62 -27.36 -13.67
C THR A 78 16.18 -26.88 -13.59
N ARG A 79 15.93 -25.74 -12.92
CA ARG A 79 14.57 -25.22 -12.76
C ARG A 79 13.98 -24.91 -14.13
N CYS A 80 12.80 -25.45 -14.37
CA CYS A 80 11.97 -25.08 -15.51
C CYS A 80 10.92 -24.09 -15.03
N LEU A 81 10.73 -22.99 -15.75
CA LEU A 81 9.68 -22.02 -15.47
C LEU A 81 8.66 -22.02 -16.61
N ALA A 82 7.37 -22.06 -16.27
CA ALA A 82 6.28 -22.02 -17.24
C ALA A 82 5.13 -21.15 -16.73
N PRO A 83 4.33 -20.56 -17.65
CA PRO A 83 3.06 -19.96 -17.29
C PRO A 83 2.11 -21.01 -16.69
N VAL A 84 1.20 -20.58 -15.83
CA VAL A 84 0.13 -21.42 -15.28
C VAL A 84 -1.18 -21.03 -15.92
N HIS A 85 -1.98 -22.01 -16.34
CA HIS A 85 -3.31 -21.77 -16.90
C HIS A 85 -4.38 -22.40 -16.02
N TYR A 86 -5.40 -21.62 -15.68
CA TYR A 86 -6.52 -22.07 -14.86
C TYR A 86 -7.73 -22.39 -15.74
N SER A 87 -8.22 -23.63 -15.62
CA SER A 87 -9.56 -23.99 -16.09
C SER A 87 -10.62 -23.32 -15.20
N GLU A 88 -11.87 -23.27 -15.66
CA GLU A 88 -12.97 -22.75 -14.81
C GLU A 88 -13.15 -23.54 -13.52
N GLU A 89 -12.90 -24.86 -13.55
CA GLU A 89 -12.91 -25.72 -12.37
C GLU A 89 -11.77 -25.33 -11.40
N ALA A 90 -10.54 -25.17 -11.92
CA ALA A 90 -9.41 -24.74 -11.10
C ALA A 90 -9.60 -23.34 -10.50
N LEU A 91 -10.31 -22.43 -11.18
CA LEU A 91 -10.67 -21.12 -10.61
C LEU A 91 -11.66 -21.25 -9.44
N ARG A 92 -12.62 -22.18 -9.52
CA ARG A 92 -13.54 -22.46 -8.41
C ARG A 92 -12.80 -23.06 -7.24
N ASP A 93 -11.95 -24.05 -7.49
CA ASP A 93 -11.11 -24.70 -6.47
C ASP A 93 -10.22 -23.68 -5.76
N LEU A 94 -9.62 -22.74 -6.52
CA LEU A 94 -8.81 -21.67 -5.96
C LEU A 94 -9.62 -20.75 -5.04
N VAL A 95 -10.83 -20.36 -5.44
CA VAL A 95 -11.74 -19.57 -4.58
C VAL A 95 -12.20 -20.34 -3.35
N ASP A 96 -12.35 -21.66 -3.45
CA ASP A 96 -12.68 -22.53 -2.32
C ASP A 96 -11.51 -22.69 -1.33
N GLN A 97 -10.27 -22.50 -1.79
CA GLN A 97 -9.07 -22.48 -0.95
C GLN A 97 -8.82 -21.13 -0.25
N ILE A 98 -9.66 -20.11 -0.45
CA ILE A 98 -9.47 -18.82 0.22
C ILE A 98 -9.45 -19.00 1.75
N GLU A 99 -8.45 -18.40 2.39
CA GLU A 99 -8.11 -18.59 3.78
C GLU A 99 -9.25 -18.10 4.68
N SER A 100 -9.81 -18.99 5.51
CA SER A 100 -10.92 -18.65 6.41
C SER A 100 -10.61 -18.81 7.90
N GLU A 101 -9.47 -19.44 8.24
CA GLU A 101 -9.11 -19.74 9.62
C GLU A 101 -8.28 -18.63 10.26
N GLN A 102 -7.30 -18.10 9.53
CA GLN A 102 -6.35 -17.11 10.04
C GLN A 102 -6.50 -15.74 9.35
N PRO A 103 -6.15 -14.65 10.05
CA PRO A 103 -5.98 -13.33 9.47
C PRO A 103 -4.89 -13.27 8.40
N LEU A 104 -5.09 -12.43 7.37
CA LEU A 104 -4.09 -12.26 6.30
C LEU A 104 -2.76 -11.71 6.81
N TYR A 105 -2.77 -10.95 7.92
CA TYR A 105 -1.54 -10.45 8.53
C TYR A 105 -0.70 -11.55 9.21
N GLU A 106 -1.21 -12.77 9.40
CA GLU A 106 -0.41 -13.89 9.93
C GLU A 106 0.73 -14.27 8.98
N TYR A 107 0.59 -14.00 7.67
CA TYR A 107 1.69 -14.13 6.71
C TYR A 107 2.87 -13.17 6.97
N ALA A 108 2.66 -12.13 7.78
CA ALA A 108 3.72 -11.23 8.23
C ALA A 108 4.14 -11.49 9.70
N ASN A 109 3.39 -12.32 10.42
CA ASN A 109 3.60 -12.59 11.85
C ASN A 109 4.54 -13.79 12.07
N MET A 110 5.78 -13.68 11.57
CA MET A 110 6.78 -14.73 11.65
C MET A 110 8.10 -14.21 12.21
N ARG A 111 8.92 -15.11 12.75
CA ARG A 111 10.27 -14.75 13.18
C ARG A 111 11.14 -14.41 11.98
N MET A 112 12.17 -13.58 12.18
CA MET A 112 13.11 -13.18 11.13
C MET A 112 13.85 -14.35 10.44
N ASN A 113 13.87 -15.54 11.06
CA ASN A 113 14.49 -16.75 10.53
C ASN A 113 13.46 -17.78 9.99
N GLU A 114 12.18 -17.44 10.01
CA GLU A 114 11.10 -18.25 9.46
C GLU A 114 10.69 -17.70 8.09
N ILE A 115 10.30 -18.59 7.18
CA ILE A 115 9.90 -18.22 5.82
C ILE A 115 8.69 -19.05 5.44
N TYR A 116 7.60 -18.38 5.06
CA TYR A 116 6.48 -19.04 4.38
C TYR A 116 6.85 -19.29 2.90
N LYS A 117 6.77 -20.55 2.47
CA LYS A 117 7.13 -20.97 1.10
C LYS A 117 5.95 -21.48 0.27
N GLY A 118 4.76 -21.56 0.87
CA GLY A 118 3.57 -22.01 0.18
C GLY A 118 2.99 -20.92 -0.73
N PRO A 119 2.06 -21.26 -1.62
CA PRO A 119 1.20 -20.27 -2.26
C PRO A 119 0.27 -19.63 -1.23
N ILE A 120 -0.07 -18.36 -1.44
CA ILE A 120 -1.07 -17.65 -0.65
C ILE A 120 -2.33 -17.53 -1.52
N PRO A 121 -3.37 -18.37 -1.34
CA PRO A 121 -4.60 -18.33 -2.12
C PRO A 121 -5.15 -16.92 -2.35
N PHE A 122 -5.18 -16.07 -1.33
CA PHE A 122 -5.65 -14.69 -1.48
C PHE A 122 -4.87 -13.88 -2.54
N VAL A 123 -3.54 -14.02 -2.56
CA VAL A 123 -2.66 -13.33 -3.53
C VAL A 123 -2.83 -13.91 -4.93
N GLU A 124 -2.94 -15.23 -5.04
CA GLU A 124 -3.20 -15.91 -6.31
C GLU A 124 -4.55 -15.48 -6.91
N ILE A 125 -5.60 -15.41 -6.10
CA ILE A 125 -6.92 -14.92 -6.49
C ILE A 125 -6.83 -13.47 -6.98
N CYS A 126 -6.24 -12.56 -6.19
CA CYS A 126 -6.21 -11.14 -6.55
C CYS A 126 -5.36 -10.87 -7.80
N SER A 127 -4.36 -11.71 -8.08
CA SER A 127 -3.49 -11.57 -9.25
C SER A 127 -4.08 -12.11 -10.56
N LEU A 128 -5.23 -12.79 -10.51
CA LEU A 128 -6.00 -13.18 -11.70
C LEU A 128 -6.86 -12.03 -12.28
N GLY A 129 -6.89 -10.89 -11.59
CA GLY A 129 -7.58 -9.69 -12.02
C GLY A 129 -9.09 -9.89 -12.21
N GLN A 130 -9.67 -9.24 -13.21
CA GLN A 130 -11.14 -9.24 -13.42
C GLN A 130 -11.71 -10.63 -13.76
N LYS A 131 -10.89 -11.58 -14.22
CA LYS A 131 -11.31 -12.94 -14.62
C LYS A 131 -11.92 -13.73 -13.45
N ILE A 132 -11.43 -13.52 -12.22
CA ILE A 132 -11.89 -14.28 -11.04
C ILE A 132 -13.17 -13.70 -10.42
N VAL A 133 -13.55 -12.46 -10.75
CA VAL A 133 -14.67 -11.74 -10.11
C VAL A 133 -16.00 -12.52 -10.16
N PRO A 134 -16.44 -13.12 -11.29
CA PRO A 134 -17.69 -13.88 -11.31
C PRO A 134 -17.69 -15.08 -10.36
N PHE A 135 -16.54 -15.74 -10.18
CA PHE A 135 -16.37 -16.88 -9.27
C PHE A 135 -16.42 -16.42 -7.81
N LEU A 136 -15.78 -15.30 -7.48
CA LEU A 136 -15.83 -14.69 -6.15
C LEU A 136 -17.25 -14.26 -5.78
N VAL A 137 -18.00 -13.64 -6.70
CA VAL A 137 -19.40 -13.22 -6.47
C VAL A 137 -20.27 -14.45 -6.19
N ALA A 138 -20.18 -15.50 -7.01
CA ALA A 138 -20.93 -16.73 -6.81
C ALA A 138 -20.59 -17.44 -5.48
N ALA A 139 -19.32 -17.35 -5.04
CA ALA A 139 -18.90 -17.88 -3.74
C ALA A 139 -19.40 -17.01 -2.57
N LEU A 140 -19.44 -15.69 -2.73
CA LEU A 140 -19.88 -14.74 -1.71
C LEU A 140 -21.35 -14.95 -1.32
N GLU A 141 -22.21 -15.25 -2.30
CA GLU A 141 -23.65 -15.52 -2.09
C GLU A 141 -23.92 -16.70 -1.15
N LYS A 142 -22.97 -17.64 -1.05
CA LYS A 142 -23.10 -18.88 -0.26
C LYS A 142 -22.26 -18.86 1.01
N ALA A 143 -21.35 -17.90 1.14
CA ALA A 143 -20.41 -17.84 2.25
C ALA A 143 -20.99 -17.11 3.45
N THR A 144 -20.54 -17.50 4.64
CA THR A 144 -20.84 -16.83 5.92
C THR A 144 -19.55 -16.65 6.72
N GLY A 145 -19.61 -15.86 7.80
CA GLY A 145 -18.50 -15.69 8.73
C GLY A 145 -17.22 -15.13 8.08
N THR A 146 -16.06 -15.62 8.52
CA THR A 146 -14.74 -15.13 8.07
C THR A 146 -14.52 -15.33 6.56
N ARG A 147 -15.01 -16.43 5.99
CA ARG A 147 -14.87 -16.69 4.55
C ARG A 147 -15.57 -15.61 3.72
N GLN A 148 -16.78 -15.20 4.13
CA GLN A 148 -17.53 -14.14 3.47
C GLN A 148 -16.78 -12.81 3.47
N ILE A 149 -16.14 -12.47 4.60
CA ILE A 149 -15.30 -11.26 4.72
C ILE A 149 -14.12 -11.33 3.76
N ARG A 150 -13.41 -12.46 3.69
CA ARG A 150 -12.22 -12.62 2.84
C ARG A 150 -12.56 -12.52 1.36
N LEU A 151 -13.67 -13.12 0.94
CA LEU A 151 -14.21 -12.97 -0.41
C LEU A 151 -14.55 -11.51 -0.71
N ALA A 152 -15.18 -10.80 0.24
CA ALA A 152 -15.49 -9.39 0.09
C ALA A 152 -14.22 -8.53 0.02
N GLN A 153 -13.17 -8.82 0.79
CA GLN A 153 -11.88 -8.11 0.70
C GLN A 153 -11.21 -8.32 -0.67
N ALA A 154 -11.19 -9.55 -1.19
CA ALA A 154 -10.66 -9.85 -2.53
C ALA A 154 -11.46 -9.11 -3.62
N LEU A 155 -12.79 -9.16 -3.54
CA LEU A 155 -13.68 -8.42 -4.44
C LEU A 155 -13.44 -6.91 -4.37
N ALA A 156 -13.22 -6.35 -3.17
CA ALA A 156 -12.96 -4.94 -2.99
C ALA A 156 -11.61 -4.51 -3.58
N MET A 157 -10.55 -5.32 -3.40
CA MET A 157 -9.26 -5.09 -4.05
C MET A 157 -9.37 -5.09 -5.58
N LEU A 158 -10.27 -5.89 -6.14
CA LEU A 158 -10.59 -5.94 -7.56
C LEU A 158 -11.62 -4.87 -7.99
N GLY A 159 -12.01 -3.95 -7.09
CA GLY A 159 -12.92 -2.83 -7.37
C GLY A 159 -14.40 -3.21 -7.51
N SER A 160 -14.80 -4.43 -7.11
CA SER A 160 -16.17 -4.91 -7.24
C SER A 160 -17.11 -4.34 -6.16
N GLN A 161 -18.25 -3.80 -6.59
CA GLN A 161 -19.29 -3.27 -5.71
C GLN A 161 -20.02 -4.35 -4.90
N ALA A 162 -19.88 -5.62 -5.27
CA ALA A 162 -20.46 -6.75 -4.54
C ALA A 162 -19.90 -6.88 -3.11
N ALA A 163 -18.69 -6.38 -2.87
CA ALA A 163 -18.07 -6.38 -1.54
C ALA A 163 -18.72 -5.39 -0.57
N VAL A 164 -19.28 -4.28 -1.07
CA VAL A 164 -19.63 -3.11 -0.26
C VAL A 164 -20.63 -3.41 0.84
N PRO A 165 -21.77 -4.11 0.59
CA PRO A 165 -22.74 -4.39 1.65
C PRO A 165 -22.12 -5.19 2.81
N ILE A 166 -21.33 -6.22 2.48
CA ILE A 166 -20.70 -7.12 3.46
C ILE A 166 -19.65 -6.39 4.29
N LEU A 167 -18.80 -5.58 3.65
CA LEU A 167 -17.78 -4.80 4.36
C LEU A 167 -18.41 -3.75 5.27
N ILE A 168 -19.43 -3.02 4.79
CA ILE A 168 -20.13 -2.03 5.61
C ILE A 168 -20.79 -2.68 6.82
N GLU A 169 -21.53 -3.77 6.62
CA GLU A 169 -22.17 -4.52 7.71
C GLU A 169 -21.14 -4.92 8.77
N ARG A 170 -20.06 -5.59 8.37
CA ARG A 170 -19.03 -6.05 9.30
C ARG A 170 -18.28 -4.92 10.00
N ILE A 171 -18.00 -3.81 9.30
CA ILE A 171 -17.35 -2.65 9.93
C ILE A 171 -18.30 -2.03 10.97
N MET A 172 -19.56 -1.83 10.61
CA MET A 172 -20.54 -1.21 11.50
C MET A 172 -20.84 -2.08 12.72
N GLU A 173 -20.83 -3.40 12.59
CA GLU A 173 -20.86 -4.34 13.73
C GLU A 173 -19.72 -4.09 14.72
N GLN A 174 -18.49 -3.91 14.24
CA GLN A 174 -17.33 -3.65 15.09
C GLN A 174 -17.36 -2.23 15.70
N LEU A 175 -18.04 -1.29 15.06
CA LEU A 175 -18.18 0.10 15.51
C LEU A 175 -19.45 0.34 16.37
N GLN A 176 -20.10 -0.69 16.92
CA GLN A 176 -21.27 -0.51 17.80
C GLN A 176 -20.90 0.08 19.18
N GLY A 177 -19.64 -0.05 19.60
CA GLY A 177 -19.15 0.44 20.89
C GLY A 177 -19.11 1.97 21.03
N ALA A 178 -18.75 2.45 22.21
CA ALA A 178 -18.58 3.87 22.50
C ALA A 178 -17.18 4.42 22.13
N GLU A 179 -16.24 3.54 21.81
CA GLU A 179 -14.85 3.87 21.49
C GLU A 179 -14.41 3.18 20.20
N LEU A 180 -13.31 3.66 19.62
CA LEU A 180 -12.68 2.99 18.48
C LEU A 180 -12.12 1.62 18.87
N PRO A 181 -12.36 0.56 18.08
CA PRO A 181 -11.75 -0.74 18.31
C PRO A 181 -10.23 -0.67 18.36
N ARG A 182 -9.64 -1.29 19.37
CA ARG A 182 -8.19 -1.49 19.46
C ARG A 182 -7.81 -2.79 18.74
N ARG A 183 -6.55 -2.89 18.33
CA ARG A 183 -5.95 -4.14 17.84
C ARG A 183 -6.08 -5.21 18.92
N THR A 184 -6.34 -6.44 18.50
CA THR A 184 -6.53 -7.59 19.39
C THR A 184 -5.38 -8.60 19.26
N ALA A 185 -4.85 -8.75 18.04
CA ALA A 185 -3.77 -9.67 17.75
C ALA A 185 -2.42 -9.16 18.27
N ASP A 186 -1.66 -10.02 18.94
CA ASP A 186 -0.26 -9.74 19.30
C ASP A 186 0.65 -10.07 18.12
N MET A 187 1.14 -9.03 17.45
CA MET A 187 1.96 -9.15 16.25
C MET A 187 3.44 -8.98 16.61
N MET A 188 4.32 -9.75 15.97
CA MET A 188 5.75 -9.61 16.19
C MET A 188 6.28 -8.28 15.65
N TYR A 189 7.29 -7.73 16.34
CA TYR A 189 8.06 -6.56 15.91
C TYR A 189 7.24 -5.28 15.68
N VAL A 190 6.07 -5.14 16.29
CA VAL A 190 5.26 -3.91 16.21
C VAL A 190 6.08 -2.70 16.65
N GLN A 191 6.04 -1.68 15.80
CA GLN A 191 6.65 -0.38 16.05
C GLN A 191 5.53 0.67 16.17
N LEU A 192 5.93 1.92 16.39
CA LEU A 192 5.01 3.04 16.50
C LEU A 192 4.26 3.25 15.17
N PRO A 193 2.93 3.42 15.15
CA PRO A 193 2.17 3.68 13.93
C PRO A 193 2.75 4.83 13.11
N PRO A 194 2.86 4.72 11.78
CA PRO A 194 2.29 3.68 10.91
C PRO A 194 3.23 2.50 10.59
N ASP A 195 4.29 2.31 11.38
CA ASP A 195 5.30 1.31 11.03
C ASP A 195 4.75 -0.12 11.08
N HIS A 196 5.17 -0.93 10.11
CA HIS A 196 4.81 -2.35 9.92
C HIS A 196 3.33 -2.65 9.69
N GLY A 197 2.45 -1.65 9.61
CA GLY A 197 1.03 -1.86 9.28
C GLY A 197 0.24 -2.62 10.35
N ALA A 198 0.74 -2.69 11.59
CA ALA A 198 0.07 -3.35 12.70
C ALA A 198 -1.13 -2.50 13.17
N MET A 199 -2.28 -2.72 12.54
CA MET A 199 -3.50 -1.93 12.74
C MET A 199 -4.63 -2.77 13.37
N PRO A 200 -5.66 -2.13 13.95
CA PRO A 200 -6.88 -2.82 14.39
C PRO A 200 -7.62 -3.51 13.24
N ASP A 201 -8.33 -4.61 13.55
CA ASP A 201 -9.02 -5.46 12.56
C ASP A 201 -10.00 -4.68 11.66
N VAL A 202 -10.76 -3.77 12.26
CA VAL A 202 -11.70 -2.91 11.54
C VAL A 202 -11.00 -2.02 10.51
N VAL A 203 -9.74 -1.64 10.75
CA VAL A 203 -9.01 -0.73 9.87
C VAL A 203 -8.56 -1.43 8.59
N TYR A 204 -8.20 -2.71 8.65
CA TYR A 204 -7.98 -3.51 7.44
C TYR A 204 -9.25 -3.53 6.55
N LEU A 205 -10.43 -3.62 7.17
CA LEU A 205 -11.70 -3.57 6.44
C LEU A 205 -12.01 -2.18 5.87
N LEU A 206 -11.65 -1.10 6.59
CA LEU A 206 -11.76 0.28 6.07
C LEU A 206 -10.90 0.47 4.82
N TYR A 207 -9.65 -0.03 4.82
CA TYR A 207 -8.80 0.00 3.62
C TYR A 207 -9.35 -0.86 2.49
N SER A 208 -9.93 -2.03 2.77
CA SER A 208 -10.62 -2.82 1.75
C SER A 208 -11.79 -2.04 1.16
N LEU A 209 -12.66 -1.47 2.00
CA LEU A 209 -13.82 -0.68 1.57
C LEU A 209 -13.39 0.54 0.73
N ALA A 210 -12.30 1.20 1.08
CA ALA A 210 -11.74 2.33 0.32
C ALA A 210 -11.42 1.99 -1.15
N GLN A 211 -11.08 0.73 -1.47
CA GLN A 211 -10.80 0.31 -2.85
C GLN A 211 -12.07 0.31 -3.74
N THR A 212 -13.26 0.19 -3.14
CA THR A 212 -14.53 0.11 -3.88
C THR A 212 -15.01 1.46 -4.41
N ARG A 213 -14.52 2.58 -3.85
CA ARG A 213 -14.93 3.95 -4.25
C ARG A 213 -16.45 4.17 -4.17
N ASP A 214 -17.13 3.54 -3.19
CA ASP A 214 -18.57 3.63 -3.04
C ASP A 214 -18.97 4.76 -2.06
N SER A 215 -19.96 5.57 -2.45
CA SER A 215 -20.46 6.69 -1.63
C SER A 215 -21.03 6.27 -0.27
N ARG A 216 -21.50 5.03 -0.12
CA ARG A 216 -21.99 4.48 1.17
C ARG A 216 -20.90 4.41 2.22
N SER A 217 -19.62 4.43 1.84
CA SER A 217 -18.49 4.52 2.77
C SER A 217 -18.52 5.80 3.62
N ILE A 218 -19.16 6.88 3.16
CA ILE A 218 -19.24 8.15 3.90
C ILE A 218 -19.91 7.96 5.26
N ALA A 219 -20.98 7.14 5.33
CA ALA A 219 -21.67 6.86 6.60
C ALA A 219 -20.77 6.09 7.59
N VAL A 220 -19.91 5.21 7.08
CA VAL A 220 -18.94 4.48 7.89
C VAL A 220 -17.86 5.43 8.42
N TRP A 221 -17.32 6.30 7.56
CA TRP A 221 -16.34 7.31 7.99
C TRP A 221 -16.91 8.24 9.04
N GLN A 222 -18.17 8.68 8.87
CA GLN A 222 -18.86 9.50 9.86
C GLN A 222 -18.90 8.79 11.21
N ARG A 223 -19.27 7.49 11.23
CA ARG A 223 -19.28 6.71 12.46
C ARG A 223 -17.92 6.62 13.13
N VAL A 224 -16.84 6.42 12.37
CA VAL A 224 -15.47 6.39 12.90
C VAL A 224 -15.09 7.74 13.50
N VAL A 225 -15.34 8.85 12.79
CA VAL A 225 -15.01 10.21 13.27
C VAL A 225 -15.83 10.59 14.50
N ASP A 226 -17.09 10.16 14.60
CA ASP A 226 -17.93 10.40 15.79
C ASP A 226 -17.41 9.70 17.05
N LEU A 227 -16.64 8.61 16.89
CA LEU A 227 -15.99 7.87 17.97
C LEU A 227 -14.61 8.43 18.34
N MET A 228 -14.05 9.34 17.54
CA MET A 228 -12.71 9.88 17.78
C MET A 228 -12.71 10.97 18.86
N GLN A 229 -12.02 10.71 19.96
CA GLN A 229 -11.72 11.70 21.01
C GLN A 229 -10.24 11.60 21.43
N PRO A 230 -9.29 11.86 20.51
CA PRO A 230 -7.90 11.54 20.76
C PRO A 230 -7.22 12.54 21.71
N SER A 231 -6.41 11.99 22.59
CA SER A 231 -5.34 12.70 23.30
C SER A 231 -4.06 12.73 22.45
N GLU A 232 -3.02 13.42 22.92
CA GLU A 232 -1.73 13.41 22.23
C GLU A 232 -1.05 12.03 22.26
N GLU A 233 -1.21 11.27 23.35
CA GLU A 233 -0.61 9.94 23.54
C GLU A 233 -1.22 8.88 22.59
N ASP A 234 -2.47 9.07 22.17
CA ASP A 234 -3.17 8.15 21.28
C ASP A 234 -2.52 8.05 19.88
N PHE A 235 -1.73 9.05 19.48
CA PHE A 235 -0.98 9.03 18.21
C PHE A 235 0.23 8.08 18.23
N ILE A 236 0.66 7.66 19.42
CA ILE A 236 1.80 6.74 19.61
C ILE A 236 1.37 5.38 20.17
N ASP A 237 0.09 5.22 20.53
CA ASP A 237 -0.48 3.97 21.01
C ASP A 237 -0.55 2.93 19.87
N THR A 238 0.26 1.88 20.02
CA THR A 238 0.40 0.78 19.04
C THR A 238 -0.77 -0.21 19.03
N TRP A 239 -1.69 -0.11 20.00
CA TRP A 239 -2.91 -0.90 20.09
C TRP A 239 -4.10 -0.14 19.53
N LEU A 240 -4.24 1.16 19.84
CA LEU A 240 -5.27 1.98 19.21
C LEU A 240 -4.98 2.20 17.73
N GLY A 241 -3.72 2.49 17.38
CA GLY A 241 -3.32 2.67 15.99
C GLY A 241 -4.07 3.81 15.30
N LEU A 242 -4.32 4.92 16.02
CA LEU A 242 -5.16 6.04 15.56
C LEU A 242 -4.77 6.55 14.16
N TYR A 243 -3.46 6.58 13.87
CA TYR A 243 -2.93 6.95 12.56
C TYR A 243 -3.66 6.24 11.41
N TYR A 244 -3.88 4.92 11.54
CA TYR A 244 -4.44 4.12 10.47
C TYR A 244 -5.93 4.41 10.23
N TYR A 245 -6.68 4.82 11.25
CA TYR A 245 -8.08 5.24 11.05
C TYR A 245 -8.17 6.52 10.23
N VAL A 246 -7.36 7.52 10.60
CA VAL A 246 -7.29 8.81 9.91
C VAL A 246 -6.84 8.62 8.47
N ASP A 247 -5.82 7.79 8.25
CA ASP A 247 -5.31 7.49 6.92
C ASP A 247 -6.32 6.69 6.08
N ALA A 248 -6.98 5.67 6.63
CA ALA A 248 -7.98 4.88 5.89
C ALA A 248 -9.19 5.70 5.44
N ILE A 249 -9.71 6.60 6.30
CA ILE A 249 -10.77 7.55 5.92
C ILE A 249 -10.29 8.47 4.80
N SER A 250 -9.11 9.06 4.96
CA SER A 250 -8.55 10.01 4.00
C SER A 250 -8.30 9.35 2.65
N GLN A 251 -7.71 8.15 2.62
CA GLN A 251 -7.51 7.37 1.40
C GLN A 251 -8.82 6.98 0.72
N GLY A 252 -9.83 6.57 1.49
CA GLY A 252 -11.16 6.27 0.96
C GLY A 252 -11.80 7.50 0.30
N ALA A 253 -11.76 8.65 0.97
CA ALA A 253 -12.28 9.89 0.44
C ALA A 253 -11.49 10.42 -0.77
N GLU A 254 -10.16 10.29 -0.77
CA GLU A 254 -9.32 10.63 -1.93
C GLU A 254 -9.71 9.82 -3.17
N ARG A 255 -9.95 8.51 -3.01
CA ARG A 255 -10.36 7.61 -4.11
C ARG A 255 -11.77 7.89 -4.60
N LEU A 256 -12.69 8.17 -3.67
CA LEU A 256 -14.08 8.50 -3.98
C LEU A 256 -14.21 9.87 -4.66
N GLY A 257 -13.53 10.91 -4.14
CA GLY A 257 -13.57 12.27 -4.69
C GLY A 257 -14.97 12.90 -4.70
N ASP A 258 -15.83 12.55 -3.74
CA ASP A 258 -17.23 13.02 -3.66
C ASP A 258 -17.36 14.18 -2.66
N ARG A 259 -18.13 15.21 -3.03
CA ARG A 259 -18.43 16.37 -2.17
C ARG A 259 -19.17 15.98 -0.89
N GLY A 260 -19.92 14.88 -0.91
CA GLY A 260 -20.60 14.34 0.27
C GLY A 260 -19.65 13.95 1.40
N ALA A 261 -18.36 13.72 1.11
CA ALA A 261 -17.35 13.43 2.12
C ALA A 261 -16.77 14.68 2.80
N ILE A 262 -17.02 15.89 2.28
CA ILE A 262 -16.46 17.13 2.84
C ILE A 262 -16.84 17.32 4.32
N PRO A 263 -18.11 17.17 4.75
CA PRO A 263 -18.47 17.41 6.15
C PRO A 263 -17.70 16.53 7.14
N VAL A 264 -17.56 15.23 6.84
CA VAL A 264 -16.83 14.30 7.71
C VAL A 264 -15.33 14.59 7.73
N LEU A 265 -14.74 14.97 6.59
CA LEU A 265 -13.32 15.34 6.51
C LEU A 265 -13.01 16.65 7.24
N GLU A 266 -13.92 17.64 7.17
CA GLU A 266 -13.76 18.88 7.94
C GLU A 266 -13.95 18.64 9.43
N GLN A 267 -14.85 17.74 9.84
CA GLN A 267 -14.96 17.32 11.23
C GLN A 267 -13.66 16.65 11.70
N LEU A 268 -13.11 15.74 10.89
CA LEU A 268 -11.83 15.07 11.14
C LEU A 268 -10.66 16.07 11.26
N HIS A 269 -10.58 17.06 10.37
CA HIS A 269 -9.55 18.11 10.42
C HIS A 269 -9.67 18.98 11.69
N ARG A 270 -10.89 19.26 12.17
CA ARG A 270 -11.11 20.05 13.40
C ARG A 270 -10.68 19.33 14.68
N ILE A 271 -10.47 18.02 14.66
CA ILE A 271 -9.98 17.27 15.82
C ILE A 271 -8.61 17.82 16.24
N PRO A 272 -8.36 18.06 17.54
CA PRO A 272 -7.05 18.48 18.03
C PRO A 272 -5.93 17.58 17.51
N TYR A 273 -4.76 18.17 17.24
CA TYR A 273 -3.57 17.49 16.71
C TYR A 273 -3.68 17.01 15.24
N LEU A 274 -4.83 17.14 14.59
CA LEU A 274 -5.05 16.85 13.16
C LEU A 274 -5.16 18.11 12.28
N ASN A 275 -4.93 19.29 12.86
CA ASN A 275 -4.81 20.55 12.15
C ASN A 275 -3.61 21.37 12.66
N SER A 276 -3.20 22.37 11.88
CA SER A 276 -2.17 23.34 12.26
C SER A 276 -0.82 22.71 12.61
N GLN A 277 -0.47 21.62 11.91
CA GLN A 277 0.76 20.84 12.09
C GLN A 277 1.91 21.31 11.19
N MET A 278 1.65 22.25 10.27
CA MET A 278 2.68 22.87 9.43
C MET A 278 3.74 23.58 10.29
N SER A 279 5.01 23.41 9.94
CA SER A 279 6.13 24.08 10.61
C SER A 279 7.11 24.64 9.60
N THR A 280 7.59 25.87 9.83
CA THR A 280 8.67 26.51 9.06
C THR A 280 10.05 26.32 9.71
N SER A 281 10.13 25.62 10.84
CA SER A 281 11.37 25.41 11.58
C SER A 281 12.37 24.53 10.82
N THR A 282 13.65 24.63 11.21
CA THR A 282 14.75 23.74 10.80
C THR A 282 14.45 22.26 11.12
N PRO A 283 15.22 21.28 10.58
CA PRO A 283 14.86 19.87 10.57
C PRO A 283 14.36 19.36 11.91
N GLN A 284 13.14 18.84 11.91
CA GLN A 284 12.50 18.27 13.10
C GLN A 284 13.08 16.88 13.34
N SER A 285 13.77 16.69 14.47
CA SER A 285 14.27 15.35 14.86
C SER A 285 13.17 14.47 15.46
N ASP A 286 12.05 15.06 15.84
CA ASP A 286 10.89 14.33 16.36
C ASP A 286 9.98 13.82 15.22
N TYR A 287 10.10 12.53 14.95
CA TYR A 287 9.30 11.84 13.93
C TYR A 287 7.80 11.83 14.24
N PHE A 288 7.35 12.05 15.49
CA PHE A 288 5.93 12.11 15.84
C PHE A 288 5.27 13.38 15.30
N LEU A 289 5.95 14.52 15.41
CA LEU A 289 5.48 15.78 14.85
C LEU A 289 5.41 15.73 13.32
N GLU A 290 6.32 15.00 12.70
CA GLU A 290 6.25 14.70 11.27
C GLU A 290 5.05 13.81 10.94
N ARG A 291 4.81 12.74 11.68
CA ARG A 291 3.64 11.84 11.48
C ARG A 291 2.31 12.57 11.63
N ARG A 292 2.15 13.46 12.62
CA ARG A 292 0.94 14.30 12.74
C ARG A 292 0.76 15.22 11.54
N ALA A 293 1.85 15.81 11.06
CA ALA A 293 1.80 16.64 9.87
C ALA A 293 1.51 15.84 8.59
N MET A 294 1.94 14.58 8.51
CA MET A 294 1.53 13.66 7.45
C MET A 294 0.02 13.42 7.50
N LEU A 295 -0.56 13.25 8.70
CA LEU A 295 -2.01 13.06 8.88
C LEU A 295 -2.83 14.28 8.42
N GLU A 296 -2.45 15.50 8.85
CA GLU A 296 -3.12 16.71 8.34
C GLU A 296 -2.97 16.83 6.80
N LEU A 297 -1.79 16.49 6.26
CA LEU A 297 -1.56 16.57 4.83
C LEU A 297 -2.41 15.56 4.03
N VAL A 298 -2.64 14.34 4.53
CA VAL A 298 -3.55 13.38 3.86
C VAL A 298 -5.01 13.82 3.97
N ILE A 299 -5.43 14.41 5.10
CA ILE A 299 -6.78 15.00 5.23
C ILE A 299 -6.96 16.15 4.22
N ALA A 300 -5.96 17.03 4.08
CA ALA A 300 -5.98 18.14 3.14
C ALA A 300 -6.08 17.67 1.68
N ARG A 301 -5.35 16.61 1.32
CA ARG A 301 -5.44 15.95 0.01
C ARG A 301 -6.83 15.40 -0.25
N ALA A 302 -7.42 14.69 0.72
CA ALA A 302 -8.78 14.18 0.64
C ALA A 302 -9.80 15.31 0.42
N LEU A 303 -9.72 16.37 1.24
CA LEU A 303 -10.57 17.55 1.12
C LEU A 303 -10.46 18.19 -0.27
N ALA A 304 -9.24 18.40 -0.77
CA ALA A 304 -9.01 19.02 -2.07
C ALA A 304 -9.56 18.15 -3.23
N ARG A 305 -9.36 16.82 -3.18
CA ARG A 305 -9.92 15.88 -4.16
C ARG A 305 -11.45 15.85 -4.14
N CYS A 306 -12.07 16.00 -2.97
CA CYS A 306 -13.51 16.14 -2.81
C CYS A 306 -14.05 17.53 -3.23
N GLY A 307 -13.16 18.47 -3.61
CA GLY A 307 -13.56 19.82 -4.03
C GLY A 307 -13.85 20.77 -2.86
N SER A 308 -13.21 20.57 -1.71
CA SER A 308 -13.24 21.54 -0.59
C SER A 308 -12.14 22.58 -0.76
N ARG A 309 -12.52 23.86 -0.61
CA ARG A 309 -11.58 24.99 -0.60
C ARG A 309 -10.56 24.88 0.53
N LEU A 310 -10.98 24.42 1.71
CA LEU A 310 -10.11 24.23 2.88
C LEU A 310 -8.93 23.31 2.55
N GLY A 311 -9.18 22.21 1.83
CA GLY A 311 -8.12 21.28 1.43
C GLY A 311 -7.02 21.95 0.59
N TYR A 312 -7.40 22.80 -0.36
CA TYR A 312 -6.43 23.59 -1.13
C TYR A 312 -5.68 24.60 -0.26
N GLU A 313 -6.35 25.28 0.66
CA GLU A 313 -5.73 26.25 1.56
C GLU A 313 -4.66 25.58 2.44
N VAL A 314 -4.95 24.41 3.02
CA VAL A 314 -3.97 23.65 3.81
C VAL A 314 -2.80 23.17 2.94
N LEU A 315 -3.07 22.64 1.73
CA LEU A 315 -1.99 22.26 0.81
C LEU A 315 -1.07 23.44 0.48
N ILE A 316 -1.62 24.63 0.23
CA ILE A 316 -0.83 25.83 -0.06
C ILE A 316 0.01 26.25 1.16
N GLN A 317 -0.51 26.13 2.38
CA GLN A 317 0.26 26.37 3.60
C GLN A 317 1.47 25.42 3.68
N TYR A 318 1.26 24.14 3.40
CA TYR A 318 2.32 23.12 3.45
C TYR A 318 3.42 23.31 2.40
N VAL A 319 3.19 24.04 1.30
CA VAL A 319 4.25 24.38 0.33
C VAL A 319 5.41 25.15 0.99
N SER A 320 5.14 25.85 2.10
CA SER A 320 6.13 26.58 2.88
C SER A 320 6.71 25.79 4.07
N ASP A 321 6.35 24.51 4.23
CA ASP A 321 6.81 23.68 5.34
C ASP A 321 8.33 23.40 5.27
N GLY A 322 9.00 23.44 6.41
CA GLY A 322 10.43 23.17 6.57
C GLY A 322 10.81 21.71 6.28
N ARG A 323 9.86 20.77 6.40
CA ARG A 323 10.02 19.36 6.03
C ARG A 323 9.83 19.22 4.52
N SER A 324 10.96 19.24 3.81
CA SER A 324 10.99 19.31 2.35
C SER A 324 10.16 18.26 1.61
N LEU A 325 9.98 17.05 2.17
CA LEU A 325 9.15 16.00 1.57
C LEU A 325 7.65 16.36 1.62
N LEU A 326 7.17 16.89 2.75
CA LEU A 326 5.78 17.33 2.90
C LEU A 326 5.48 18.51 1.97
N ALA A 327 6.39 19.50 1.91
CA ALA A 327 6.26 20.64 1.01
C ALA A 327 6.25 20.23 -0.47
N LYS A 328 7.14 19.31 -0.87
CA LYS A 328 7.16 18.76 -2.24
C LYS A 328 5.88 18.00 -2.55
N GLN A 329 5.39 17.20 -1.62
CA GLN A 329 4.14 16.46 -1.81
C GLN A 329 2.96 17.42 -1.97
N ALA A 330 2.82 18.44 -1.13
CA ALA A 330 1.74 19.42 -1.23
C ALA A 330 1.74 20.14 -2.58
N LEU A 331 2.90 20.63 -3.02
CA LEU A 331 3.05 21.27 -4.33
C LEU A 331 2.75 20.29 -5.49
N GLN A 332 3.20 19.05 -5.39
CA GLN A 332 2.93 18.03 -6.39
C GLN A 332 1.41 17.78 -6.51
N GLN A 333 0.68 17.72 -5.40
CA GLN A 333 -0.77 17.54 -5.42
C GLN A 333 -1.48 18.73 -6.08
N LEU A 334 -1.11 19.97 -5.74
CA LEU A 334 -1.66 21.17 -6.39
C LEU A 334 -1.43 21.17 -7.92
N ARG A 335 -0.25 20.75 -8.36
CA ARG A 335 0.08 20.58 -9.80
C ARG A 335 -0.76 19.48 -10.45
N ILE A 336 -0.95 18.35 -9.78
CA ILE A 336 -1.77 17.25 -10.28
C ILE A 336 -3.23 17.69 -10.45
N TYR A 337 -3.80 18.41 -9.48
CA TYR A 337 -5.22 18.81 -9.52
C TYR A 337 -5.46 19.91 -10.56
N SER A 338 -4.52 20.85 -10.68
CA SER A 338 -4.61 21.95 -11.64
C SER A 338 -4.25 21.56 -13.07
N GLY A 339 -3.43 20.52 -13.26
CA GLY A 339 -2.79 20.24 -14.56
C GLY A 339 -1.77 21.31 -14.99
N GLN A 340 -1.36 22.19 -14.07
CA GLN A 340 -0.48 23.33 -14.35
C GLN A 340 0.86 23.18 -13.64
N LEU A 341 1.91 23.78 -14.23
CA LEU A 341 3.23 23.87 -13.59
C LEU A 341 3.26 25.04 -12.60
N LEU A 342 2.57 24.88 -11.47
CA LEU A 342 2.52 25.89 -10.41
C LEU A 342 3.89 26.06 -9.74
N ASP A 343 4.24 27.29 -9.36
CA ASP A 343 5.44 27.57 -8.59
C ASP A 343 5.23 27.28 -7.09
N LYS A 344 6.33 27.35 -6.31
CA LYS A 344 6.29 27.12 -4.86
C LYS A 344 5.96 28.38 -4.05
N ASP A 345 5.58 29.48 -4.68
CA ASP A 345 5.31 30.74 -4.00
C ASP A 345 3.88 30.70 -3.43
N ALA A 346 3.76 30.66 -2.10
CA ALA A 346 2.48 30.54 -1.43
C ALA A 346 1.52 31.70 -1.75
N GLU A 347 2.02 32.91 -2.02
CA GLU A 347 1.16 34.04 -2.33
C GLU A 347 0.58 33.94 -3.74
N ARG A 348 1.41 33.52 -4.70
CA ARG A 348 0.93 33.23 -6.07
C ARG A 348 -0.08 32.10 -6.09
N LEU A 349 0.14 31.06 -5.28
CA LEU A 349 -0.81 29.96 -5.13
C LEU A 349 -2.14 30.41 -4.52
N ARG A 350 -2.15 31.37 -3.59
CA ARG A 350 -3.39 31.96 -3.06
C ARG A 350 -4.14 32.75 -4.13
N ILE A 351 -3.43 33.59 -4.90
CA ILE A 351 -4.03 34.33 -6.02
C ILE A 351 -4.64 33.37 -7.04
N TRP A 352 -3.93 32.29 -7.36
CA TRP A 352 -4.42 31.22 -8.23
C TRP A 352 -5.69 30.55 -7.67
N LEU A 353 -5.71 30.22 -6.37
CA LEU A 353 -6.87 29.61 -5.72
C LEU A 353 -8.13 30.51 -5.82
N GLU A 354 -7.98 31.82 -5.65
CA GLU A 354 -9.08 32.79 -5.76
C GLU A 354 -9.58 32.99 -7.19
N THR A 355 -8.63 33.04 -8.13
CA THR A 355 -8.90 33.37 -9.54
C THR A 355 -9.49 32.16 -10.27
N GLU A 356 -8.83 31.01 -10.18
CA GLU A 356 -9.19 29.80 -10.93
C GLU A 356 -10.26 28.96 -10.22
N ARG A 357 -10.38 29.09 -8.89
CA ARG A 357 -11.36 28.36 -8.07
C ARG A 357 -11.39 26.85 -8.36
N PRO A 358 -10.22 26.17 -8.31
CA PRO A 358 -10.07 24.75 -8.66
C PRO A 358 -10.99 23.83 -7.85
N TYR A 359 -11.33 24.20 -6.62
CA TYR A 359 -12.28 23.49 -5.74
C TYR A 359 -13.71 23.41 -6.30
N ARG A 360 -14.04 24.07 -7.41
CA ARG A 360 -15.31 23.84 -8.13
C ARG A 360 -15.39 22.47 -8.79
N GLN A 361 -14.25 21.82 -9.03
CA GLN A 361 -14.17 20.46 -9.57
C GLN A 361 -13.74 19.47 -8.48
N THR A 362 -14.03 18.19 -8.70
CA THR A 362 -13.52 17.09 -7.90
C THR A 362 -12.51 16.27 -8.69
N HIS A 363 -11.58 15.63 -8.00
CA HIS A 363 -10.46 14.91 -8.59
C HIS A 363 -10.28 13.53 -7.92
N PRO A 364 -11.20 12.57 -8.14
CA PRO A 364 -11.09 11.24 -7.56
C PRO A 364 -9.78 10.55 -7.95
N LEU A 365 -9.13 9.91 -6.98
CA LEU A 365 -7.88 9.17 -7.21
C LEU A 365 -8.18 7.83 -7.89
N ARG A 366 -7.74 7.71 -9.15
CA ARG A 366 -7.91 6.49 -9.96
C ARG A 366 -6.72 5.54 -9.93
N LEU A 367 -5.67 5.85 -9.15
CA LEU A 367 -4.50 4.99 -9.05
C LEU A 367 -4.90 3.60 -8.56
N GLU A 368 -4.61 2.59 -9.36
CA GLU A 368 -4.72 1.19 -8.98
C GLU A 368 -3.40 0.77 -8.31
N LEU A 369 -3.47 -0.19 -7.39
CA LEU A 369 -2.26 -0.81 -6.85
C LEU A 369 -1.51 -1.49 -8.00
N ASP A 370 -0.18 -1.56 -7.93
CA ASP A 370 0.65 -2.20 -8.97
C ASP A 370 0.59 -3.72 -8.80
N ILE A 371 -0.62 -4.26 -8.94
CA ILE A 371 -0.93 -5.68 -8.82
C ILE A 371 -0.80 -6.27 -10.22
N GLU A 372 -0.04 -7.36 -10.35
CA GLU A 372 -0.09 -8.18 -11.57
C GLU A 372 -1.50 -8.72 -11.73
N MET A 373 -2.20 -8.37 -12.80
CA MET A 373 -3.60 -8.75 -13.05
C MET A 373 -3.71 -9.95 -14.01
N ASN A 374 -2.58 -10.50 -14.44
CA ASN A 374 -2.48 -11.67 -15.30
C ASN A 374 -1.44 -12.64 -14.74
N SER A 375 -1.76 -13.25 -13.61
CA SER A 375 -0.90 -14.23 -12.94
C SER A 375 -0.58 -15.47 -13.76
N GLU A 376 -1.34 -15.73 -14.83
CA GLU A 376 -1.06 -16.79 -15.81
C GLU A 376 0.21 -16.48 -16.64
N SER A 377 0.55 -15.20 -16.81
CA SER A 377 1.76 -14.78 -17.52
C SER A 377 3.02 -14.82 -16.64
N ILE A 378 2.87 -14.88 -15.31
CA ILE A 378 4.01 -15.04 -14.40
C ILE A 378 4.56 -16.46 -14.59
N LEU A 379 5.84 -16.55 -14.94
CA LEU A 379 6.54 -17.82 -15.03
C LEU A 379 6.78 -18.39 -13.63
N ARG A 380 6.30 -19.61 -13.39
CA ARG A 380 6.42 -20.32 -12.12
C ARG A 380 7.22 -21.60 -12.30
N THR A 381 7.86 -22.06 -11.23
CA THR A 381 8.55 -23.35 -11.24
C THR A 381 7.56 -24.44 -11.63
N CYS A 382 7.86 -25.18 -12.70
CA CYS A 382 7.08 -26.35 -13.07
C CYS A 382 7.11 -27.33 -11.90
N GLU A 383 5.95 -27.74 -11.40
CA GLU A 383 5.90 -28.90 -10.51
C GLU A 383 6.43 -30.08 -11.32
N GLU A 384 7.51 -30.72 -10.85
CA GLU A 384 7.82 -32.06 -11.30
C GLU A 384 6.58 -32.89 -11.02
N LYS A 385 5.84 -33.25 -12.07
CA LYS A 385 4.84 -34.32 -11.97
C LYS A 385 5.61 -35.49 -11.39
N LYS A 386 5.40 -35.79 -10.11
CA LYS A 386 5.87 -37.03 -9.51
C LYS A 386 5.17 -38.13 -10.32
N ILE A 387 5.93 -38.73 -11.24
CA ILE A 387 5.50 -39.83 -12.10
C ILE A 387 5.20 -41.04 -11.21
#